data_AF-A0A452XBT4-F1
#
_entry.id   AF-A0A452XBT4-F1
#
_cell.length_a   1.000
_cell.length_b   1.000
_cell.length_c   1.000
_cell.angle_alpha   90.00
_cell.angle_beta   90.00
_cell.angle_gamma   90.00
#
_symmetry.space_group_name_H-M   'P 1'
#
loop_
_entity.id
_entity.type
_entity.pdbx_description
1 polymer ?
#
loop_
_entity_poly.entity_id
_entity_poly.type
_entity_poly.pdbx_seq_one_letter_code
_entity_poly.pdbx_strand_id
1 'polypeptide(L)' 'MEAKLLEQRTSGSEPSKLPYQLIRKITNDFDKGRILGSGGFGTVYK' A
#
# COMPACT_ATOMS: atom_id res chain seq x y z
N MET A 1 12.89 3.40 -26.86
CA MET A 1 12.07 4.25 -25.98
C MET A 1 12.18 3.64 -24.59
N GLU A 2 12.98 4.28 -23.73
CA GLU A 2 13.44 3.70 -22.47
C GLU A 2 12.31 3.56 -21.46
N ALA A 3 11.94 2.32 -21.12
CA ALA A 3 11.44 2.06 -19.78
C ALA A 3 12.69 1.87 -18.91
N LYS A 4 13.27 3.00 -18.49
CA LYS A 4 14.26 3.04 -17.42
C LYS A 4 13.58 2.43 -16.20
N LEU A 5 13.83 1.15 -16.00
CA LEU A 5 13.49 0.39 -14.80
C LEU A 5 14.20 1.11 -13.66
N LEU A 6 13.49 2.05 -13.06
CA LEU A 6 13.99 2.86 -11.96
C LEU A 6 13.95 1.96 -10.73
N GLU A 7 15.00 1.16 -10.62
CA GLU A 7 15.48 0.61 -9.36
C GLU A 7 15.89 1.78 -8.46
N GLN A 8 14.90 2.53 -7.99
CA GLN A 8 15.07 3.46 -6.89
C GLN A 8 14.99 2.63 -5.62
N ARG A 9 16.16 2.13 -5.21
CA ARG A 9 16.42 1.75 -3.83
C ARG A 9 16.21 3.00 -2.97
N THR A 10 14.99 3.24 -2.51
CA THR A 10 14.70 4.32 -1.58
C THR A 10 15.13 3.86 -0.19
N SER A 11 16.42 4.04 0.12
CA SER A 11 16.88 4.18 1.49
C SER A 11 16.37 5.53 2.00
N GLY A 12 15.17 5.60 2.56
CA GLY A 12 14.66 6.86 3.12
C GLY A 12 13.15 6.91 3.24
N SER A 13 12.70 7.17 4.45
CA SER A 13 11.34 7.22 4.99
C SER A 13 10.52 8.39 4.44
N GLU A 14 10.30 8.44 3.14
CA GLU A 14 9.37 9.42 2.53
C GLU A 14 8.02 8.76 2.25
N PRO A 15 6.89 9.37 2.65
CA PRO A 15 5.56 8.86 2.31
C PRO A 15 5.39 8.81 0.80
N SER A 16 5.38 7.59 0.25
CA SER A 16 5.11 7.39 -1.18
C SER A 16 3.63 7.62 -1.47
N LYS A 17 3.33 8.40 -2.51
CA LYS A 17 1.96 8.53 -3.01
C LYS A 17 1.52 7.20 -3.62
N LEU A 18 0.76 6.42 -2.87
CA LEU A 18 0.19 5.17 -3.34
C LEU A 18 -1.15 5.42 -4.06
N PRO A 19 -1.33 4.95 -5.31
CA PRO A 19 -2.61 5.06 -6.00
C PRO A 19 -3.70 4.28 -5.28
N TYR A 20 -4.92 4.83 -5.22
CA TYR A 20 -6.06 4.14 -4.61
C TYR A 20 -6.31 2.74 -5.19
N GLN A 21 -6.18 2.57 -6.51
CA GLN A 21 -6.36 1.27 -7.16
C GLN A 21 -5.34 0.23 -6.71
N LEU A 22 -4.11 0.65 -6.36
CA LEU A 22 -3.12 -0.24 -5.78
C LEU A 22 -3.55 -0.67 -4.38
N ILE A 23 -3.93 0.28 -3.51
CA ILE A 23 -4.42 -0.01 -2.15
C ILE A 23 -5.60 -0.99 -2.20
N ARG A 24 -6.60 -0.71 -3.03
CA ARG A 24 -7.78 -1.57 -3.21
C ARG A 24 -7.41 -2.97 -3.67
N LYS A 25 -6.42 -3.11 -4.56
CA LYS A 25 -5.94 -4.41 -5.03
C LYS A 25 -5.21 -5.19 -3.92
N ILE A 26 -4.32 -4.54 -3.16
CA ILE A 26 -3.54 -5.22 -2.12
C ILE A 26 -4.37 -5.59 -0.88
N THR A 27 -5.44 -4.83 -0.58
CA THR A 27 -6.37 -5.16 0.50
C THR A 27 -7.47 -6.13 0.06
N ASN A 28 -7.45 -6.64 -1.17
CA ASN A 28 -8.55 -7.42 -1.77
C ASN A 28 -9.90 -6.73 -1.60
N ASP A 29 -10.00 -5.49 -2.06
CA ASP A 29 -11.20 -4.65 -1.91
C ASP A 29 -11.62 -4.45 -0.44
N PHE A 30 -10.64 -4.31 0.46
CA PHE A 30 -10.83 -4.17 1.92
C PHE A 30 -11.55 -5.37 2.57
N ASP A 31 -11.16 -6.57 2.17
CA ASP A 31 -11.66 -7.83 2.71
C ASP A 31 -11.45 -7.93 4.23
N LYS A 32 -12.52 -8.24 4.97
CA LYS A 32 -12.49 -8.40 6.43
C LYS A 32 -11.55 -9.52 6.88
N GLY A 33 -11.35 -10.55 6.07
CA GLY A 33 -10.40 -11.64 6.33
C GLY A 33 -8.93 -11.20 6.30
N ARG A 34 -8.64 -9.98 5.83
CA ARG A 34 -7.29 -9.39 5.83
C ARG A 34 -7.06 -8.39 6.97
N ILE A 35 -8.04 -8.19 7.84
CA ILE A 35 -7.89 -7.31 8.99
C ILE A 35 -6.89 -7.93 9.98
N LEU A 36 -5.86 -7.16 10.32
CA LEU A 36 -4.91 -7.48 11.39
C LEU A 36 -5.37 -6.92 12.75
N GLY A 37 -6.13 -5.82 12.73
CA GLY A 37 -6.71 -5.22 13.91
C GLY A 37 -7.56 -3.99 13.59
N SER A 38 -8.41 -3.59 14.54
CA SER A 38 -9.28 -2.42 14.45
C SER A 38 -9.39 -1.71 15.79
N GLY A 39 -9.44 -0.38 15.78
CA GLY A 39 -9.62 0.43 16.99
C GLY A 39 -10.07 1.86 16.65
N GLY A 40 -10.05 2.77 17.63
CA GLY A 40 -10.53 4.14 17.47
C GLY A 40 -9.81 4.98 16.40
N PHE A 41 -8.62 4.56 15.97
CA PHE A 41 -7.82 5.22 14.93
C PHE A 41 -8.03 4.64 13.53
N GLY A 42 -8.76 3.52 13.39
CA GLY A 42 -9.02 2.87 12.11
C GLY A 42 -8.79 1.37 12.11
N THR A 43 -8.74 0.81 10.90
CA THR A 43 -8.56 -0.64 10.65
C THR A 43 -7.26 -0.86 9.90
N VAL A 44 -6.48 -1.85 10.34
CA VAL A 44 -5.20 -2.24 9.75
C VAL A 44 -5.42 -3.51 8.93
N TYR A 45 -4.96 -3.51 7.68
CA TYR A 45 -5.02 -4.65 6.76
C TYR A 45 -3.60 -5.19 6.49
N LYS A 46 -3.50 -6.48 6.19
CA LYS A 46 -2.27 -7.15 5.75
C LYS A 46 -1.83 -6.73 4.35
#